data_AF-A0AA86ZUG0-F1
#
_entry.id   AF-A0AA86ZUG0-F1
#
_cell.length_a   1.000
_cell.length_b   1.000
_cell.length_c   1.000
_cell.angle_alpha   90.00
_cell.angle_beta   90.00
_cell.angle_gamma   90.00
#
_symmetry.space_group_name_H-M   'P 1'
#
loop_
_entity.id
_entity.type
_entity.pdbx_description
1 polymer ?
#
loop_
_entity_poly.entity_id
_entity_poly.type
_entity_poly.pdbx_seq_one_letter_code
_entity_poly.pdbx_strand_id
1 'polypeptide(L)'
;MFTGILIVIIGFLFFYILGSKSTSSNNETNSISNSENNDDIYSEYFRIMNLRPKFKDYYGRDMDYPKYNDKYDTGTEFKLRQLLLLVWFSRTKKGRLVTTSIPQYFYYNYNINGNKLLQHFIARGWISEDDERYILSNGGKEVAKQYAALWELHRNNQFPFCLDEDYPNWNDGELLKEYYKKEINYLKAEINYTKKIIAFYEKTPSFFTSKEEQQHEIQTEKADIKRLTNQINKDRDKISLEVQY
;
A
#
# COMPACT_ATOMS: atom_id res chain seq x y z
N MET A 1 -20.87 -5.31 38.57
CA MET A 1 -21.85 -5.25 37.46
C MET A 1 -21.28 -4.32 36.42
N PHE A 2 -21.23 -4.75 35.15
CA PHE A 2 -20.47 -4.21 34.00
C PHE A 2 -19.01 -4.65 33.87
N THR A 3 -18.84 -5.89 33.41
CA THR A 3 -17.63 -6.35 32.72
C THR A 3 -17.73 -6.00 31.24
N GLY A 4 -16.91 -5.04 30.80
CA GLY A 4 -16.78 -4.62 29.41
C GLY A 4 -15.82 -5.54 28.65
N ILE A 5 -16.33 -6.15 27.58
CA ILE A 5 -15.58 -6.93 26.60
C ILE A 5 -15.07 -5.95 25.55
N LEU A 6 -13.74 -5.85 25.40
CA LEU A 6 -13.10 -5.28 24.21
C LEU A 6 -12.06 -6.29 23.72
N ILE A 7 -12.49 -7.19 22.84
CA ILE A 7 -11.59 -8.07 22.08
C ILE A 7 -11.32 -7.38 20.75
N VAL A 8 -10.12 -6.83 20.62
CA VAL A 8 -9.57 -6.36 19.34
C VAL A 8 -9.05 -7.58 18.60
N ILE A 9 -9.75 -7.97 17.54
CA ILE A 9 -9.32 -9.01 16.61
C ILE A 9 -8.27 -8.40 15.68
N ILE A 10 -7.00 -8.75 15.90
CA ILE A 10 -5.93 -8.62 14.91
C ILE A 10 -5.95 -9.92 14.10
N GLY A 11 -6.59 -9.87 12.93
CA GLY A 11 -6.68 -10.98 11.99
C GLY A 11 -5.57 -10.92 10.94
N PHE A 12 -4.50 -11.67 11.21
CA PHE A 12 -3.56 -12.35 10.30
C PHE A 12 -3.64 -12.04 8.79
N LEU A 13 -2.57 -11.43 8.27
CA LEU A 13 -2.24 -11.36 6.83
C LEU A 13 -0.84 -11.95 6.56
N PHE A 14 -0.53 -13.07 7.21
CA PHE A 14 0.72 -13.80 7.04
C PHE A 14 0.43 -15.27 7.23
N PHE A 15 0.25 -16.00 6.13
CA PHE A 15 0.57 -17.42 5.93
C PHE A 15 -0.13 -17.88 4.64
N TYR A 16 0.59 -17.86 3.52
CA TYR A 16 0.44 -18.85 2.43
C TYR A 16 1.61 -18.71 1.45
N ILE A 17 2.83 -18.83 2.00
CA ILE A 17 4.00 -19.26 1.24
C ILE A 17 4.73 -20.23 2.15
N LEU A 18 4.43 -21.52 2.03
CA LEU A 18 5.35 -22.62 2.30
C LEU A 18 4.74 -23.89 1.71
N GLY A 19 5.25 -24.30 0.54
CA GLY A 19 4.99 -25.64 0.02
C GLY A 19 5.68 -26.66 0.91
N SER A 20 4.92 -27.60 1.47
CA SER A 20 5.48 -28.81 2.07
C SER A 20 5.44 -29.94 1.04
N LYS A 21 6.62 -30.48 0.71
CA LYS A 21 6.74 -31.80 0.09
C LYS A 21 6.28 -32.83 1.13
N SER A 22 5.28 -33.64 0.82
CA SER A 22 5.02 -34.87 1.57
C SER A 22 5.59 -36.08 0.82
N THR A 23 6.39 -36.85 1.55
CA THR A 23 6.84 -38.20 1.22
C THR A 23 5.67 -39.17 1.27
N SER A 24 5.61 -40.05 0.27
CA SER A 24 4.66 -41.15 0.10
C SER A 24 4.75 -42.19 1.22
N SER A 25 3.59 -42.69 1.65
CA SER A 25 3.40 -44.05 2.16
C SER A 25 1.96 -44.48 1.87
N ASN A 26 1.82 -45.47 1.00
CA ASN A 26 0.56 -46.12 0.64
C ASN A 26 -0.01 -46.94 1.80
N ASN A 27 -1.34 -47.03 1.88
CA ASN A 27 -2.08 -48.31 1.89
C ASN A 27 -3.58 -48.09 1.61
N GLU A 28 -3.98 -48.66 0.47
CA GLU A 28 -5.27 -49.23 0.01
C GLU A 28 -6.38 -49.43 1.06
N THR A 29 -7.69 -49.42 0.78
CA THR A 29 -8.53 -49.28 -0.43
C THR A 29 -9.96 -49.11 0.12
N ASN A 30 -10.79 -48.25 -0.46
CA ASN A 30 -12.21 -48.53 -0.64
C ASN A 30 -12.80 -47.62 -1.71
N SER A 31 -13.44 -48.26 -2.68
CA SER A 31 -14.14 -47.69 -3.83
C SER A 31 -15.17 -46.65 -3.45
N ILE A 32 -15.26 -45.58 -4.23
CA ILE A 32 -16.47 -45.16 -4.97
C ILE A 32 -16.04 -44.08 -5.97
N SER A 33 -16.42 -44.30 -7.22
CA SER A 33 -16.33 -43.38 -8.36
C SER A 33 -16.85 -41.98 -8.00
N ASN A 34 -15.95 -41.03 -7.74
CA ASN A 34 -16.26 -39.60 -7.61
C ASN A 34 -15.15 -38.71 -8.20
N SER A 35 -14.14 -39.27 -8.87
CA SER A 35 -12.98 -38.50 -9.33
C SER A 35 -13.31 -37.54 -10.47
N GLU A 36 -14.20 -37.92 -11.41
CA GLU A 36 -14.47 -37.09 -12.59
C GLU A 36 -15.20 -35.76 -12.28
N ASN A 37 -16.10 -35.73 -11.28
CA ASN A 37 -16.86 -34.52 -10.93
C ASN A 37 -16.07 -33.54 -10.05
N ASN A 38 -15.20 -34.05 -9.16
CA ASN A 38 -14.40 -33.17 -8.30
C ASN A 38 -13.31 -32.46 -9.09
N ASP A 39 -12.66 -33.15 -10.04
CA ASP A 39 -11.62 -32.56 -10.88
C ASP A 39 -12.16 -31.38 -11.72
N ASP A 40 -13.41 -31.47 -12.20
CA ASP A 40 -14.07 -30.39 -12.95
C ASP A 40 -14.43 -29.19 -12.05
N ILE A 41 -14.96 -29.45 -10.84
CA ILE A 41 -15.28 -28.39 -9.86
C ILE A 41 -14.03 -27.60 -9.46
N TYR A 42 -12.93 -28.28 -9.14
CA TYR A 42 -11.68 -27.61 -8.79
C TYR A 42 -11.07 -26.89 -9.99
N SER A 43 -11.16 -27.47 -11.19
CA SER A 43 -10.71 -26.80 -12.43
C SER A 43 -11.48 -25.51 -12.69
N GLU A 44 -12.80 -25.50 -12.52
CA GLU A 44 -13.63 -24.30 -12.65
C GLU A 44 -13.29 -23.27 -11.57
N TYR A 45 -13.10 -23.70 -10.32
CA TYR A 45 -12.63 -22.82 -9.25
C TYR A 45 -11.30 -22.13 -9.61
N PHE A 46 -10.29 -22.89 -10.04
CA PHE A 46 -9.00 -22.32 -10.45
C PHE A 46 -9.14 -21.40 -11.67
N ARG A 47 -10.02 -21.74 -12.62
CA ARG A 47 -10.32 -20.86 -13.75
C ARG A 47 -10.87 -19.52 -13.28
N ILE A 48 -11.79 -19.52 -12.30
CA ILE A 48 -12.32 -18.29 -11.71
C ILE A 48 -11.23 -17.54 -10.96
N MET A 49 -10.44 -18.21 -10.11
CA MET A 49 -9.32 -17.59 -9.36
C MET A 49 -8.33 -16.88 -10.29
N ASN A 50 -8.05 -17.44 -11.46
CA ASN A 50 -7.18 -16.84 -12.48
C ASN A 50 -7.78 -15.57 -13.12
N LEU A 51 -9.06 -15.27 -12.91
CA LEU A 51 -9.71 -14.02 -13.33
C LEU A 51 -9.53 -12.89 -12.30
N ARG A 52 -8.86 -13.13 -11.17
CA ARG A 52 -8.60 -12.08 -10.18
C ARG A 52 -7.86 -10.91 -10.85
N PRO A 53 -8.38 -9.68 -10.76
CA PRO A 53 -7.70 -8.49 -11.27
C PRO A 53 -6.29 -8.36 -10.71
N LYS A 54 -5.31 -8.12 -11.58
CA LYS A 54 -3.94 -7.86 -11.14
C LYS A 54 -3.76 -6.37 -10.94
N PHE A 55 -3.28 -5.97 -9.77
CA PHE A 55 -3.07 -4.57 -9.42
C PHE A 55 -2.20 -3.83 -10.48
N LYS A 56 -1.13 -4.46 -10.94
CA LYS A 56 -0.23 -3.94 -11.98
C LYS A 56 -0.93 -3.57 -13.28
N ASP A 57 -2.00 -4.28 -13.67
CA ASP A 57 -2.72 -4.01 -14.91
C ASP A 57 -3.47 -2.67 -14.87
N TYR A 58 -3.77 -2.15 -13.67
CA TYR A 58 -4.46 -0.88 -13.46
C TYR A 58 -3.49 0.26 -13.13
N TYR A 59 -2.40 -0.05 -12.44
CA TYR A 59 -1.46 0.94 -11.93
C TYR A 59 -0.15 1.05 -12.71
N GLY A 60 0.16 0.07 -13.56
CA GLY A 60 1.45 -0.08 -14.25
C GLY A 60 2.59 -0.52 -13.33
N ARG A 61 2.31 -0.70 -12.04
CA ARG A 61 3.28 -0.98 -10.97
C ARG A 61 2.68 -1.94 -9.96
N ASP A 62 3.51 -2.74 -9.34
CA ASP A 62 3.12 -3.63 -8.24
C ASP A 62 2.92 -2.84 -6.93
N MET A 63 2.23 -3.42 -5.94
CA MET A 63 1.97 -2.74 -4.65
C MET A 63 3.26 -2.44 -3.87
N ASP A 64 4.28 -3.29 -4.03
CA ASP A 64 5.60 -3.19 -3.41
C ASP A 64 6.61 -2.42 -4.28
N TYR A 65 6.13 -1.59 -5.21
CA TYR A 65 7.00 -0.79 -6.07
C TYR A 65 8.01 0.03 -5.26
N PRO A 66 9.29 0.08 -5.67
CA PRO A 66 10.31 0.84 -4.95
C PRO A 66 9.90 2.31 -4.73
N LYS A 67 10.11 2.81 -3.51
CA LYS A 67 9.75 4.19 -3.13
C LYS A 67 10.64 5.26 -3.78
N TYR A 68 11.75 4.85 -4.41
CA TYR A 68 12.71 5.71 -5.08
C TYR A 68 13.57 4.86 -6.02
N ASN A 69 14.24 5.51 -6.97
CA ASN A 69 15.22 4.87 -7.86
C ASN A 69 16.49 5.74 -8.08
N ASP A 70 16.58 6.92 -7.47
CA ASP A 70 17.71 7.88 -7.55
C ASP A 70 18.05 8.41 -8.96
N LYS A 71 17.16 8.23 -9.93
CA LYS A 71 17.37 8.66 -11.33
C LYS A 71 17.02 10.12 -11.56
N TYR A 72 16.21 10.74 -10.69
CA TYR A 72 15.85 12.15 -10.88
C TYR A 72 17.07 13.05 -10.60
N ASP A 73 17.38 13.93 -11.55
CA ASP A 73 18.41 14.95 -11.39
C ASP A 73 17.84 16.13 -10.60
N THR A 74 18.34 16.32 -9.39
CA THR A 74 17.91 17.40 -8.49
C THR A 74 18.66 18.71 -8.76
N GLY A 75 19.66 18.72 -9.64
CA GLY A 75 20.60 19.84 -9.77
C GLY A 75 21.44 20.07 -8.50
N THR A 76 21.45 19.10 -7.58
CA THR A 76 22.25 19.11 -6.34
C THR A 76 23.03 17.80 -6.23
N GLU A 77 23.95 17.74 -5.28
CA GLU A 77 24.65 16.51 -4.88
C GLU A 77 23.74 15.48 -4.18
N PHE A 78 22.49 15.84 -3.86
CA PHE A 78 21.56 15.01 -3.09
C PHE A 78 20.47 14.39 -3.96
N LYS A 79 20.05 13.18 -3.60
CA LYS A 79 18.90 12.48 -4.21
C LYS A 79 17.57 12.97 -3.63
N LEU A 80 16.45 12.77 -4.34
CA LEU A 80 15.12 13.20 -3.84
C LEU A 80 14.81 12.63 -2.45
N ARG A 81 15.08 11.34 -2.21
CA ARG A 81 14.88 10.74 -0.88
C ARG A 81 15.70 11.43 0.22
N GLN A 82 16.88 11.96 -0.12
CA GLN A 82 17.72 12.70 0.82
C GLN A 82 17.16 14.10 1.04
N LEU A 83 16.74 14.79 -0.01
CA LEU A 83 16.08 16.09 0.07
C LEU A 83 14.76 16.03 0.84
N LEU A 84 14.04 14.90 0.83
CA LEU A 84 12.88 14.67 1.69
C LEU A 84 13.22 14.85 3.19
N LEU A 85 14.45 14.51 3.63
CA LEU A 85 14.87 14.76 5.01
C LEU A 85 15.03 16.26 5.29
N LEU A 86 15.59 17.02 4.35
CA LEU A 86 15.68 18.49 4.46
C LEU A 86 14.28 19.11 4.53
N VAL A 87 13.36 18.64 3.69
CA VAL A 87 11.94 19.04 3.73
C VAL A 87 11.34 18.71 5.10
N TRP A 88 11.61 17.53 5.66
CA TRP A 88 11.13 17.18 7.00
C TRP A 88 11.64 18.15 8.08
N PHE A 89 12.89 18.61 8.02
CA PHE A 89 13.40 19.65 8.92
C PHE A 89 12.70 21.00 8.72
N SER A 90 12.34 21.38 7.49
CA SER A 90 11.66 22.64 7.18
C SER A 90 10.22 22.73 7.69
N ARG A 91 9.58 21.58 7.95
CA ARG A 91 8.16 21.50 8.39
C ARG A 91 7.89 22.17 9.74
N THR A 92 8.91 22.44 10.55
CA THR A 92 8.76 23.07 11.86
C THR A 92 9.20 24.53 11.80
N LYS A 93 8.28 25.48 11.97
CA LYS A 93 8.54 26.93 11.87
C LYS A 93 9.70 27.41 12.76
N LYS A 94 9.81 26.89 13.98
CA LYS A 94 10.85 27.25 14.95
C LYS A 94 12.12 26.40 14.83
N GLY A 95 12.22 25.50 13.85
CA GLY A 95 13.24 24.46 13.83
C GLY A 95 12.93 23.31 14.80
N ARG A 96 13.65 22.19 14.63
CA ARG A 96 13.49 20.98 15.44
C ARG A 96 14.53 20.97 16.55
N LEU A 97 14.19 20.47 17.74
CA LEU A 97 15.18 20.32 18.82
C LEU A 97 16.31 19.38 18.36
N VAL A 98 17.55 19.64 18.77
CA VAL A 98 18.71 18.79 18.43
C VAL A 98 18.59 17.37 18.97
N THR A 99 17.77 17.19 20.01
CA THR A 99 17.41 15.90 20.61
C THR A 99 16.29 15.17 19.84
N THR A 100 15.69 15.78 18.81
CA THR A 100 14.61 15.16 18.03
C THR A 100 15.18 14.04 17.18
N SER A 101 14.76 12.81 17.46
CA SER A 101 15.11 11.66 16.63
C SER A 101 14.51 11.79 15.23
N ILE A 102 15.34 11.49 14.22
CA ILE A 102 14.88 11.38 12.83
C ILE A 102 13.91 10.18 12.72
N PRO A 103 12.74 10.33 12.08
CA PRO A 103 11.75 9.27 12.00
C PRO A 103 12.27 7.99 11.34
N GLN A 104 11.85 6.85 11.87
CA GLN A 104 12.31 5.53 11.44
C GLN A 104 12.03 5.22 9.95
N TYR A 105 10.99 5.81 9.36
CA TYR A 105 10.69 5.59 7.94
C TYR A 105 11.81 6.09 7.01
N PHE A 106 12.64 7.06 7.41
CA PHE A 106 13.82 7.44 6.63
C PHE A 106 14.82 6.30 6.50
N TYR A 107 14.92 5.46 7.53
CA TYR A 107 15.76 4.28 7.50
C TYR A 107 15.08 3.15 6.71
N TYR A 108 13.87 2.74 7.10
CA TYR A 108 13.24 1.54 6.52
C TYR A 108 12.72 1.72 5.09
N ASN A 109 12.18 2.89 4.76
CA ASN A 109 11.55 3.11 3.45
C ASN A 109 12.50 3.78 2.46
N TYR A 110 13.50 4.50 2.94
CA TYR A 110 14.41 5.30 2.11
C TYR A 110 15.88 4.90 2.21
N ASN A 111 16.22 3.94 3.08
CA ASN A 111 17.60 3.50 3.32
C ASN A 111 18.57 4.67 3.60
N ILE A 112 18.13 5.60 4.45
CA ILE A 112 18.90 6.80 4.81
C ILE A 112 19.47 6.66 6.21
N ASN A 113 20.79 6.84 6.31
CA ASN A 113 21.42 7.19 7.58
C ASN A 113 21.16 8.67 7.87
N GLY A 114 20.09 8.95 8.61
CA GLY A 114 19.59 10.30 8.85
C GLY A 114 20.62 11.21 9.52
N ASN A 115 21.33 10.72 10.53
CA ASN A 115 22.32 11.52 11.26
C ASN A 115 23.51 11.89 10.37
N LYS A 116 24.00 10.94 9.55
CA LYS A 116 25.06 11.22 8.58
C LYS A 116 24.63 12.26 7.55
N LEU A 117 23.41 12.14 7.04
CA LEU A 117 22.87 13.09 6.05
C LEU A 117 22.66 14.48 6.65
N LEU A 118 22.19 14.57 7.91
CA LEU A 118 22.09 15.83 8.63
C LEU A 118 23.45 16.55 8.72
N GLN A 119 24.52 15.82 9.05
CA GLN A 119 25.87 16.40 9.08
C GLN A 119 26.29 16.95 7.71
N HIS A 120 25.88 16.32 6.61
CA HIS A 120 26.12 16.85 5.26
C HIS A 120 25.34 18.15 5.02
N PHE A 121 24.07 18.24 5.46
CA PHE A 121 23.30 19.49 5.36
C PHE A 121 23.90 20.62 6.21
N ILE A 122 24.47 20.30 7.37
CA ILE A 122 25.18 21.26 8.22
C ILE A 122 26.46 21.73 7.54
N ALA A 123 27.30 20.82 7.05
CA ALA A 123 28.52 21.15 6.31
C ALA A 123 28.24 21.99 5.06
N ARG A 124 27.09 21.78 4.41
CA ARG A 124 26.64 22.55 3.25
C ARG A 124 26.16 23.96 3.61
N GLY A 125 25.92 24.24 4.88
CA GLY A 125 25.33 25.49 5.39
C GLY A 125 23.82 25.61 5.17
N TRP A 126 23.12 24.49 4.94
CA TRP A 126 21.66 24.48 4.77
C TRP A 126 20.92 24.38 6.09
N ILE A 127 21.53 23.73 7.08
CA ILE A 127 21.04 23.63 8.44
C ILE A 127 22.14 24.15 9.38
N SER A 128 21.76 24.90 10.40
CA SER A 128 22.64 25.24 11.51
C SER A 128 22.01 24.82 12.82
N GLU A 129 22.84 24.61 13.84
CA GLU A 129 22.40 24.50 15.22
C GLU A 129 22.38 25.89 15.84
N ASP A 130 21.24 26.29 16.40
CA ASP A 130 21.02 27.56 17.09
C ASP A 130 20.02 27.32 18.24
N ASP A 131 20.38 27.74 19.45
CA ASP A 131 19.57 27.58 20.67
C ASP A 131 18.93 26.18 20.81
N GLU A 132 19.78 25.15 20.83
CA GLU A 132 19.39 23.72 20.90
C GLU A 132 18.45 23.26 19.77
N ARG A 133 18.43 23.96 18.64
CA ARG A 133 17.58 23.65 17.50
C ARG A 133 18.33 23.59 16.19
N TYR A 134 17.92 22.66 15.34
CA TYR A 134 18.25 22.66 13.93
C TYR A 134 17.33 23.63 13.19
N ILE A 135 17.92 24.68 12.62
CA ILE A 135 17.25 25.74 11.86
C ILE A 135 17.79 25.75 10.43
N LEU A 136 16.89 25.90 9.45
CA LEU A 136 17.31 26.04 8.05
C LEU A 136 17.80 27.46 7.78
N SER A 137 18.92 27.58 7.05
CA SER A 137 19.36 28.84 6.45
C SER A 137 18.43 29.26 5.31
N ASN A 138 18.61 30.48 4.78
CA ASN A 138 17.82 30.94 3.61
C ASN A 138 18.00 29.99 2.41
N GLY A 139 19.23 29.57 2.11
CA GLY A 139 19.49 28.60 1.04
C GLY A 139 18.82 27.25 1.30
N GLY A 140 18.88 26.74 2.54
CA GLY A 140 18.17 25.51 2.92
C GLY A 140 16.65 25.63 2.77
N LYS A 141 16.07 26.79 3.12
CA LYS A 141 14.62 27.05 2.96
C LYS A 141 14.20 27.08 1.50
N GLU A 142 14.96 27.71 0.62
CA GLU A 142 14.65 27.74 -0.82
C GLU A 142 14.67 26.34 -1.43
N VAL A 143 15.70 25.53 -1.12
CA VAL A 143 15.75 24.13 -1.57
C VAL A 143 14.58 23.33 -0.98
N ALA A 144 14.31 23.44 0.32
CA ALA A 144 13.20 22.74 0.94
C ALA A 144 11.83 23.14 0.35
N LYS A 145 11.68 24.40 -0.07
CA LYS A 145 10.47 24.91 -0.74
C LYS A 145 10.34 24.33 -2.14
N GLN A 146 11.42 24.30 -2.93
CA GLN A 146 11.44 23.67 -4.26
C GLN A 146 10.99 22.20 -4.19
N TYR A 147 11.43 21.48 -3.16
CA TYR A 147 11.14 20.05 -2.99
C TYR A 147 9.96 19.75 -2.04
N ALA A 148 9.14 20.74 -1.69
CA ALA A 148 8.08 20.58 -0.69
C ALA A 148 7.08 19.45 -1.02
N ALA A 149 6.78 19.25 -2.30
CA ALA A 149 5.91 18.19 -2.81
C ALA A 149 6.35 16.77 -2.41
N LEU A 150 7.64 16.54 -2.14
CA LEU A 150 8.13 15.24 -1.66
C LEU A 150 7.44 14.83 -0.35
N TRP A 151 7.07 15.78 0.50
CA TRP A 151 6.37 15.49 1.75
C TRP A 151 4.97 14.93 1.50
N GLU A 152 4.25 15.48 0.53
CA GLU A 152 2.89 15.02 0.20
C GLU A 152 2.91 13.65 -0.49
N LEU A 153 3.86 13.43 -1.41
CA LEU A 153 4.15 12.11 -1.97
C LEU A 153 4.47 11.09 -0.88
N HIS A 154 5.36 11.44 0.05
CA HIS A 154 5.76 10.57 1.16
C HIS A 154 4.59 10.20 2.07
N ARG A 155 3.76 11.18 2.46
CA ARG A 155 2.62 10.94 3.36
C ARG A 155 1.53 10.09 2.72
N ASN A 156 1.47 10.07 1.39
CA ASN A 156 0.50 9.24 0.69
C ASN A 156 1.02 7.81 0.53
N ASN A 157 0.69 6.95 1.49
CA ASN A 157 1.04 5.53 1.50
C ASN A 157 -0.01 4.63 0.82
N GLN A 158 -1.11 5.21 0.31
CA GLN A 158 -2.19 4.45 -0.34
C GLN A 158 -1.73 3.89 -1.70
N PHE A 159 -0.82 4.59 -2.37
CA PHE A 159 -0.41 4.28 -3.74
C PHE A 159 1.07 3.89 -3.83
N PRO A 160 1.45 3.12 -4.87
CA PRO A 160 2.84 2.72 -5.14
C PRO A 160 3.64 3.88 -5.77
N PHE A 161 3.72 5.00 -5.05
CA PHE A 161 4.52 6.14 -5.49
C PHE A 161 6.02 5.88 -5.38
N CYS A 162 6.75 6.30 -6.40
CA CYS A 162 8.20 6.40 -6.49
C CYS A 162 8.58 7.87 -6.59
N LEU A 163 9.38 8.37 -5.63
CA LEU A 163 9.74 9.79 -5.56
C LEU A 163 10.31 10.30 -6.89
N ASP A 164 11.25 9.58 -7.49
CA ASP A 164 11.95 9.98 -8.72
C ASP A 164 11.06 10.02 -9.96
N GLU A 165 10.04 9.16 -10.04
CA GLU A 165 9.16 9.07 -11.21
C GLU A 165 7.95 9.98 -11.09
N ASP A 166 7.47 10.20 -9.86
CA ASP A 166 6.19 10.86 -9.61
C ASP A 166 6.34 12.33 -9.19
N TYR A 167 7.47 12.72 -8.58
CA TYR A 167 7.77 14.12 -8.25
C TYR A 167 7.68 15.08 -9.45
N PRO A 168 8.21 14.76 -10.66
CA PRO A 168 8.12 15.66 -11.81
C PRO A 168 6.68 15.98 -12.23
N ASN A 169 5.75 15.06 -11.94
CA ASN A 169 4.35 15.13 -12.34
C ASN A 169 3.44 15.49 -11.15
N TRP A 170 4.01 15.86 -10.00
CA TRP A 170 3.25 16.26 -8.83
C TRP A 170 2.73 17.71 -9.00
N ASN A 171 1.76 17.86 -9.89
CA ASN A 171 1.07 19.13 -10.17
C ASN A 171 -0.16 19.25 -9.25
N ASP A 172 0.00 19.82 -8.05
CA ASP A 172 -1.09 20.20 -7.15
C ASP A 172 -2.18 19.12 -6.93
N GLY A 173 -1.77 17.85 -6.91
CA GLY A 173 -2.66 16.71 -6.69
C GLY A 173 -3.40 16.18 -7.92
N GLU A 174 -3.13 16.66 -9.14
CA GLU A 174 -3.66 16.07 -10.38
C GLU A 174 -3.25 14.60 -10.54
N LEU A 175 -1.96 14.31 -10.34
CA LEU A 175 -1.47 12.92 -10.31
C LEU A 175 -2.25 12.07 -9.30
N LEU A 176 -2.52 12.62 -8.13
CA LEU A 176 -3.26 11.92 -7.09
C LEU A 176 -4.71 11.61 -7.53
N LYS A 177 -5.38 12.53 -8.25
CA LYS A 177 -6.70 12.28 -8.85
C LYS A 177 -6.65 11.15 -9.88
N GLU A 178 -5.59 11.06 -10.69
CA GLU A 178 -5.42 9.95 -11.63
C GLU A 178 -5.29 8.60 -10.92
N TYR A 179 -4.53 8.55 -9.82
CA TYR A 179 -4.42 7.34 -9.00
C TYR A 179 -5.75 6.95 -8.35
N TYR A 180 -6.56 7.89 -7.87
CA TYR A 180 -7.92 7.59 -7.40
C TYR A 180 -8.82 7.03 -8.51
N LYS A 181 -8.71 7.54 -9.75
CA LYS A 181 -9.45 6.99 -10.89
C LYS A 181 -9.02 5.55 -11.20
N LYS A 182 -7.71 5.26 -11.16
CA LYS A 182 -7.16 3.91 -11.32
C LYS A 182 -7.67 2.97 -10.22
N GLU A 183 -7.68 3.42 -8.97
CA GLU A 183 -8.20 2.64 -7.83
C GLU A 183 -9.67 2.29 -8.01
N ILE A 184 -10.51 3.26 -8.37
CA ILE A 184 -11.93 3.02 -8.59
C ILE A 184 -12.14 1.95 -9.67
N ASN A 185 -11.35 1.96 -10.74
CA ASN A 185 -11.44 0.97 -11.80
C ASN A 185 -10.99 -0.43 -11.34
N TYR A 186 -9.89 -0.50 -10.57
CA TYR A 186 -9.42 -1.74 -9.96
C TYR A 186 -10.46 -2.33 -8.99
N LEU A 187 -10.97 -1.52 -8.05
CA LEU A 187 -11.98 -1.94 -7.07
C LEU A 187 -13.29 -2.40 -7.73
N LYS A 188 -13.72 -1.77 -8.83
CA LYS A 188 -14.87 -2.25 -9.62
C LYS A 188 -14.61 -3.61 -10.24
N ALA A 189 -13.39 -3.86 -10.73
CA ALA A 189 -13.01 -5.15 -11.27
C ALA A 189 -12.97 -6.23 -10.19
N GLU A 190 -12.44 -5.90 -9.00
CA GLU A 190 -12.47 -6.78 -7.82
C GLU A 190 -13.90 -7.14 -7.43
N ILE A 191 -14.82 -6.16 -7.36
CA ILE A 191 -16.24 -6.43 -7.09
C ILE A 191 -16.83 -7.39 -8.13
N ASN A 192 -16.51 -7.21 -9.42
CA ASN A 192 -17.01 -8.10 -10.47
C ASN A 192 -16.42 -9.52 -10.36
N TYR A 193 -15.17 -9.64 -9.96
CA TYR A 193 -14.52 -10.91 -9.66
C TYR A 193 -15.16 -11.59 -8.45
N THR A 194 -15.33 -10.89 -7.32
CA THR A 194 -15.98 -11.40 -6.11
C THR A 194 -17.41 -11.89 -6.39
N LYS A 195 -18.17 -11.21 -7.26
CA LYS A 195 -19.49 -11.69 -7.71
C LYS A 195 -19.42 -13.03 -8.44
N LYS A 196 -18.36 -13.31 -9.21
CA LYS A 196 -18.17 -14.62 -9.86
C LYS A 196 -17.86 -15.71 -8.85
N ILE A 197 -17.06 -15.40 -7.82
CA ILE A 197 -16.79 -16.31 -6.70
C ILE A 197 -18.08 -16.67 -5.97
N ILE A 198 -18.90 -15.68 -5.59
CA ILE A 198 -20.20 -15.91 -4.97
C ILE A 198 -21.09 -16.79 -5.87
N ALA A 199 -21.17 -16.49 -7.16
CA ALA A 199 -21.97 -17.27 -8.10
C ALA A 199 -21.48 -18.73 -8.23
N PHE A 200 -20.17 -18.97 -8.14
CA PHE A 200 -19.61 -20.32 -8.10
C PHE A 200 -19.97 -21.04 -6.80
N TYR A 201 -19.82 -20.37 -5.65
CA TYR A 201 -20.20 -20.93 -4.35
C TYR A 201 -21.68 -21.30 -4.31
N GLU A 202 -22.57 -20.44 -4.81
CA GLU A 202 -24.02 -20.69 -4.85
C GLU A 202 -24.39 -21.89 -5.75
N LYS A 203 -23.68 -22.07 -6.88
CA LYS A 203 -23.92 -23.15 -7.84
C LYS A 203 -23.27 -24.48 -7.45
N THR A 204 -22.30 -24.46 -6.55
CA THR A 204 -21.48 -25.64 -6.24
C THR A 204 -21.46 -25.94 -4.73
N PRO A 205 -22.60 -26.33 -4.11
CA PRO A 205 -22.63 -26.61 -2.67
C PRO A 205 -21.67 -27.73 -2.24
N SER A 206 -21.38 -28.69 -3.13
CA SER A 206 -20.46 -29.80 -2.89
C SER A 206 -18.99 -29.39 -2.79
N PHE A 207 -18.65 -28.13 -3.11
CA PHE A 207 -17.32 -27.59 -2.88
C PHE A 207 -17.01 -27.42 -1.39
N PHE A 208 -18.04 -27.33 -0.55
CA PHE A 208 -17.93 -27.10 0.89
C PHE A 208 -18.24 -28.35 1.69
N THR A 209 -17.68 -28.43 2.90
CA THR A 209 -17.93 -29.54 3.83
C THR A 209 -19.35 -29.47 4.41
N SER A 210 -19.92 -28.26 4.48
CA SER A 210 -21.26 -28.03 5.03
C SER A 210 -21.97 -26.84 4.38
N LYS A 211 -23.29 -26.78 4.55
CA LYS A 211 -24.10 -25.64 4.10
C LYS A 211 -23.80 -24.38 4.91
N GLU A 212 -23.48 -24.55 6.19
CA GLU A 212 -23.11 -23.47 7.09
C GLU A 212 -21.79 -22.81 6.64
N GLU A 213 -20.80 -23.61 6.25
CA GLU A 213 -19.53 -23.14 5.68
C GLU A 213 -19.76 -22.39 4.36
N GLN A 214 -20.52 -22.96 3.43
CA GLN A 214 -20.90 -22.30 2.18
C GLN A 214 -21.54 -20.91 2.44
N GLN A 215 -22.49 -20.85 3.36
CA GLN A 215 -23.16 -19.61 3.72
C GLN A 215 -22.20 -18.59 4.33
N HIS A 216 -21.30 -19.03 5.20
CA HIS A 216 -20.29 -18.18 5.80
C HIS A 216 -19.39 -17.54 4.73
N GLU A 217 -18.85 -18.33 3.81
CA GLU A 217 -17.98 -17.86 2.73
C GLU A 217 -18.70 -16.87 1.80
N ILE A 218 -19.95 -17.16 1.42
CA ILE A 218 -20.76 -16.22 0.64
C ILE A 218 -20.98 -14.89 1.38
N GLN A 219 -21.18 -14.91 2.69
CA GLN A 219 -21.36 -13.67 3.48
C GLN A 219 -20.06 -12.88 3.59
N THR A 220 -18.92 -13.55 3.74
CA THR A 220 -17.59 -12.92 3.71
C THR A 220 -17.38 -12.17 2.40
N GLU A 221 -17.63 -12.82 1.26
CA GLU A 221 -17.49 -12.18 -0.05
C GLU A 221 -18.49 -11.02 -0.27
N LYS A 222 -19.71 -11.11 0.27
CA LYS A 222 -20.69 -10.01 0.26
C LYS A 222 -20.22 -8.82 1.11
N ALA A 223 -19.61 -9.08 2.26
CA ALA A 223 -19.02 -8.05 3.11
C ALA A 223 -17.85 -7.34 2.41
N ASP A 224 -17.04 -8.10 1.67
CA ASP A 224 -15.95 -7.57 0.85
C ASP A 224 -16.45 -6.61 -0.24
N ILE A 225 -17.50 -6.98 -0.99
CA ILE A 225 -18.14 -6.07 -1.95
C ILE A 225 -18.58 -4.76 -1.28
N LYS A 226 -19.16 -4.83 -0.08
CA LYS A 226 -19.59 -3.64 0.67
C LYS A 226 -18.39 -2.77 1.05
N ARG A 227 -17.30 -3.36 1.52
CA ARG A 227 -16.04 -2.65 1.84
C ARG A 227 -15.47 -1.95 0.61
N LEU A 228 -15.35 -2.66 -0.51
CA LEU A 228 -14.83 -2.12 -1.76
C LEU A 228 -15.71 -0.98 -2.30
N THR A 229 -17.04 -1.12 -2.21
CA THR A 229 -18.00 -0.07 -2.60
C THR A 229 -17.83 1.19 -1.75
N ASN A 230 -17.66 1.04 -0.43
CA ASN A 230 -17.41 2.17 0.46
C ASN A 230 -16.09 2.87 0.12
N GLN A 231 -15.04 2.12 -0.23
CA GLN A 231 -13.76 2.70 -0.63
C GLN A 231 -13.88 3.47 -1.96
N ILE A 232 -14.59 2.92 -2.96
CA ILE A 232 -14.90 3.62 -4.20
C ILE A 232 -15.58 4.97 -3.93
N ASN A 233 -16.53 5.02 -3.00
CA ASN A 233 -17.22 6.27 -2.66
C ASN A 233 -16.25 7.28 -2.03
N LYS A 234 -15.42 6.86 -1.08
CA LYS A 234 -14.36 7.72 -0.50
C LYS A 234 -13.42 8.27 -1.56
N ASP A 235 -12.98 7.44 -2.50
CA ASP A 235 -12.05 7.88 -3.55
C ASP A 235 -12.74 8.79 -4.58
N ARG A 236 -14.05 8.64 -4.82
CA ARG A 236 -14.83 9.62 -5.59
C ARG A 236 -14.90 10.98 -4.90
N ASP A 237 -15.14 11.00 -3.59
CA ASP A 237 -15.20 12.23 -2.82
C ASP A 237 -13.88 13.01 -2.93
N LYS A 238 -12.74 12.30 -2.85
CA LYS A 238 -11.39 12.88 -3.02
C LYS A 238 -11.12 13.41 -4.44
N ILE A 239 -11.81 12.89 -5.46
CA ILE A 239 -11.73 13.44 -6.83
C ILE A 239 -12.60 14.70 -6.96
N SER A 240 -13.78 14.72 -6.33
CA SER A 240 -14.76 15.81 -6.44
C SER A 240 -14.45 17.04 -5.59
N LEU A 241 -13.72 16.86 -4.49
CA LEU A 241 -13.19 17.99 -3.73
C LEU A 241 -12.09 18.61 -4.59
N GLU A 242 -12.30 19.85 -5.05
CA GLU A 242 -11.19 20.69 -5.49
C GLU A 242 -10.16 20.68 -4.36
N VAL A 243 -9.04 20.02 -4.63
CA VAL A 243 -8.00 19.74 -3.64
C VAL A 243 -7.40 21.07 -3.21
N GLN A 244 -7.96 21.67 -2.16
CA GLN A 244 -7.35 22.76 -1.42
C GLN A 244 -6.25 22.15 -0.54
N TYR A 245 -5.01 22.15 -1.04
CA TYR A 245 -3.80 21.95 -0.22
C TYR A 245 -3.02 23.25 -0.10
#